data_AF-A0A965G1I3-F1
#
_entry.id   AF-A0A965G1I3-F1
#
_cell.length_a   1.000
_cell.length_b   1.000
_cell.length_c   1.000
_cell.angle_alpha   90.00
_cell.angle_beta   90.00
_cell.angle_gamma   90.00
#
_symmetry.space_group_name_H-M   'P 1'
#
loop_
_entity.id
_entity.type
_entity.pdbx_description
1 polymer ?
#
loop_
_entity_poly.entity_id
_entity_poly.type
_entity_poly.pdbx_seq_one_letter_code
_entity_poly.pdbx_strand_id
1 'polypeptide(L)'
;MLRKPFDQLSTEMLAGDLLPNATPEQKIATAFNRNHILNGEGGNIAEEQRYVSLFDRVESTTTTWLGLTVACAQCHDHKYDPITQKDYYQWMDAFNHVKERGTPVGAKTRSGTTSRFRLDTTVVEYPSAEQAAELVKLQADFDAKNKGLLTLQNKAFADWLVKPTKDKGMLPKEIEALLTPEKKRSVAENRQLRAHYDKVVFVEERKKILGVMAIDKAKAALDGFRGDTLPRVMVMSDDMPRDTNILDRGAYLAKKDKVTFDAPGFLPPLPKDAPKNRLGLAQWLFSPEHPLAARVQVNRQWQQLFGKGIVRTSEDLGVQSDRPTHQELLDWLAVEFRESGWKLKALQKLILTSKTYRQSSHVTPEQLQKDPENKLLSHAPRLRLPSMVLRDVALATSGLLNGKIGGVPVYPYLPDSPWESLAITKERPNT
;
A
#
# COMPACT_ATOMS: atom_id res chain seq x y z
N MET A 1 -12.37 -8.44 9.76
CA MET A 1 -12.72 -7.89 8.42
C MET A 1 -13.87 -8.63 7.72
N LEU A 2 -13.94 -9.97 7.71
CA LEU A 2 -14.89 -10.77 6.88
C LEU A 2 -16.43 -10.67 7.15
N ARG A 3 -16.91 -9.71 7.95
CA ARG A 3 -18.35 -9.47 8.19
C ARG A 3 -18.76 -8.00 8.08
N LYS A 4 -17.84 -7.12 7.70
CA LYS A 4 -18.10 -5.67 7.62
C LYS A 4 -18.94 -5.34 6.38
N PRO A 5 -19.91 -4.41 6.47
CA PRO A 5 -20.54 -3.79 5.30
C PRO A 5 -19.51 -3.29 4.28
N PHE A 6 -19.85 -3.36 2.99
CA PHE A 6 -18.92 -3.05 1.90
C PHE A 6 -18.49 -1.57 1.89
N ASP A 7 -19.39 -0.65 2.18
CA ASP A 7 -19.13 0.79 2.35
C ASP A 7 -18.14 1.05 3.49
N GLN A 8 -18.33 0.42 4.64
CA GLN A 8 -17.44 0.56 5.79
C GLN A 8 -16.07 -0.03 5.52
N LEU A 9 -15.99 -1.22 4.92
CA LEU A 9 -14.72 -1.84 4.53
C LEU A 9 -13.98 -0.95 3.52
N SER A 10 -14.69 -0.45 2.51
CA SER A 10 -14.12 0.42 1.49
C SER A 10 -13.65 1.75 2.05
N THR A 11 -14.42 2.34 2.97
CA THR A 11 -14.02 3.57 3.69
C THR A 11 -12.73 3.35 4.47
N GLU A 12 -12.57 2.20 5.12
CA GLU A 12 -11.32 1.86 5.81
C GLU A 12 -10.16 1.62 4.84
N MET A 13 -10.41 0.98 3.70
CA MET A 13 -9.40 0.80 2.66
C MET A 13 -8.92 2.11 2.04
N LEU A 14 -9.82 3.08 1.88
CA LEU A 14 -9.52 4.39 1.29
C LEU A 14 -8.92 5.37 2.31
N ALA A 15 -9.49 5.43 3.51
CA ALA A 15 -9.27 6.51 4.47
C ALA A 15 -9.32 6.07 5.94
N GLY A 16 -9.09 4.79 6.23
CA GLY A 16 -9.13 4.26 7.60
C GLY A 16 -8.17 4.95 8.57
N ASP A 17 -7.08 5.54 8.08
CA ASP A 17 -6.13 6.34 8.87
C ASP A 17 -6.69 7.70 9.30
N LEU A 18 -7.67 8.23 8.56
CA LEU A 18 -8.32 9.53 8.80
C LEU A 18 -9.57 9.41 9.69
N LEU A 19 -9.96 8.20 10.06
CA LEU A 19 -11.10 8.00 10.97
C LEU A 19 -10.77 8.50 12.39
N PRO A 20 -11.72 9.13 13.09
CA PRO A 20 -11.52 9.51 14.49
C PRO A 20 -11.12 8.31 15.34
N ASN A 21 -10.02 8.42 16.07
CA ASN A 21 -9.47 7.34 16.90
C ASN A 21 -9.22 6.03 16.12
N ALA A 22 -8.76 6.14 14.87
CA ALA A 22 -8.50 5.00 13.99
C ALA A 22 -7.72 3.86 14.68
N THR A 23 -8.32 2.66 14.69
CA THR A 23 -7.67 1.47 15.23
C THR A 23 -6.50 1.02 14.35
N PRO A 24 -5.56 0.20 14.86
CA PRO A 24 -4.49 -0.36 14.04
C PRO A 24 -4.99 -1.07 12.78
N GLU A 25 -6.11 -1.80 12.87
CA GLU A 25 -6.72 -2.52 11.74
C GLU A 25 -7.28 -1.57 10.68
N GLN A 26 -7.86 -0.44 11.11
CA GLN A 26 -8.37 0.59 10.18
C GLN A 26 -7.23 1.28 9.45
N LYS A 27 -6.12 1.57 10.15
CA LYS A 27 -4.90 2.07 9.52
C LYS A 27 -4.33 1.06 8.53
N ILE A 28 -4.26 -0.21 8.92
CA ILE A 28 -3.77 -1.30 8.05
C ILE A 28 -4.64 -1.49 6.81
N ALA A 29 -5.97 -1.28 6.90
CA ALA A 29 -6.84 -1.38 5.73
C ALA A 29 -6.40 -0.43 4.59
N THR A 30 -5.84 0.74 4.93
CA THR A 30 -5.30 1.69 3.95
C THR A 30 -4.08 1.20 3.18
N ALA A 31 -3.47 0.07 3.59
CA ALA A 31 -2.42 -0.59 2.84
C ALA A 31 -2.86 -0.99 1.42
N PHE A 32 -4.17 -1.09 1.16
CA PHE A 32 -4.71 -1.18 -0.19
C PHE A 32 -4.08 -0.15 -1.14
N ASN A 33 -4.00 1.11 -0.69
CA ASN A 33 -3.42 2.22 -1.46
C ASN A 33 -1.88 2.21 -1.48
N ARG A 34 -1.22 1.29 -0.77
CA ARG A 34 0.25 1.18 -0.71
C ARG A 34 0.77 -0.08 -1.42
N ASN A 35 -0.08 -0.84 -2.12
CA ASN A 35 0.29 -2.08 -2.82
C ASN A 35 0.84 -1.86 -4.25
N HIS A 36 1.16 -0.63 -4.61
CA HIS A 36 1.85 -0.32 -5.87
C HIS A 36 3.27 -0.89 -5.89
N ILE A 37 3.84 -1.00 -7.09
CA ILE A 37 5.22 -1.44 -7.26
C ILE A 37 6.17 -0.43 -6.60
N LEU A 38 7.14 -0.95 -5.83
CA LEU A 38 8.23 -0.16 -5.27
C LEU A 38 9.50 -0.42 -6.08
N ASN A 39 10.05 0.62 -6.69
CA ASN A 39 11.33 0.53 -7.39
C ASN A 39 12.47 1.00 -6.48
N GLY A 40 13.37 0.08 -6.13
CA GLY A 40 14.60 0.36 -5.38
C GLY A 40 15.89 0.08 -6.17
N GLU A 41 15.81 0.04 -7.51
CA GLU A 41 16.95 -0.15 -8.40
C GLU A 41 17.82 1.11 -8.49
N GLY A 42 19.12 0.93 -8.75
CA GLY A 42 20.04 2.04 -8.94
C GLY A 42 19.70 2.85 -10.19
N GLY A 43 19.57 4.17 -10.05
CA GLY A 43 19.19 5.07 -11.14
C GLY A 43 17.70 5.46 -11.15
N ASN A 44 16.90 4.95 -10.21
CA ASN A 44 15.52 5.40 -10.03
C ASN A 44 15.48 6.90 -9.66
N ILE A 45 14.55 7.64 -10.25
CA ILE A 45 14.26 9.02 -9.83
C ILE A 45 13.14 8.95 -8.80
N ALA A 46 13.48 9.29 -7.56
CA ALA A 46 12.57 9.17 -6.42
C ALA A 46 11.22 9.89 -6.66
N GLU A 47 11.27 11.10 -7.20
CA GLU A 47 10.06 11.87 -7.50
C GLU A 47 9.21 11.24 -8.60
N GLU A 48 9.82 10.67 -9.64
CA GLU A 48 9.10 9.96 -10.69
C GLU A 48 8.34 8.76 -10.13
N GLN A 49 9.00 7.94 -9.31
CA GLN A 49 8.39 6.76 -8.68
C GLN A 49 7.23 7.13 -7.75
N ARG A 50 7.31 8.30 -7.09
CA ARG A 50 6.20 8.84 -6.30
C ARG A 50 4.98 9.15 -7.18
N TYR A 51 5.17 9.75 -8.35
CA TYR A 51 4.06 9.99 -9.30
C TYR A 51 3.51 8.69 -9.88
N VAL A 52 4.35 7.72 -10.24
CA VAL A 52 3.89 6.39 -10.67
C VAL A 52 2.97 5.76 -9.61
N SER A 53 3.35 5.85 -8.34
CA SER A 53 2.54 5.36 -7.22
C SER A 53 1.22 6.11 -7.06
N LEU A 54 1.18 7.42 -7.37
CA LEU A 54 -0.04 8.22 -7.34
C LEU A 54 -0.98 7.88 -8.49
N PHE A 55 -0.45 7.70 -9.71
CA PHE A 55 -1.23 7.29 -10.87
C PHE A 55 -1.88 5.93 -10.64
N ASP A 56 -1.12 4.97 -10.10
CA ASP A 56 -1.63 3.64 -9.74
C ASP A 56 -2.79 3.71 -8.72
N ARG A 57 -2.71 4.59 -7.72
CA ARG A 57 -3.81 4.78 -6.75
C ARG A 57 -5.07 5.34 -7.37
N VAL A 58 -4.94 6.33 -8.26
CA VAL A 58 -6.08 6.90 -8.99
C VAL A 58 -6.72 5.79 -9.81
N GLU A 59 -5.96 5.10 -10.64
CA GLU A 59 -6.46 4.06 -11.53
C GLU A 59 -7.06 2.87 -10.78
N SER A 60 -6.38 2.38 -9.75
CA SER A 60 -6.89 1.30 -8.90
C SER A 60 -8.19 1.70 -8.21
N THR A 61 -8.31 2.96 -7.75
CA THR A 61 -9.51 3.45 -7.08
C THR A 61 -10.67 3.63 -8.05
N THR A 62 -10.47 4.32 -9.18
CA THR A 62 -11.55 4.55 -10.14
C THR A 62 -12.02 3.24 -10.76
N THR A 63 -11.10 2.33 -11.06
CA THR A 63 -11.44 1.00 -11.58
C THR A 63 -12.20 0.20 -10.53
N THR A 64 -11.75 0.23 -9.27
CA THR A 64 -12.37 -0.57 -8.19
C THR A 64 -13.76 -0.10 -7.79
N TRP A 65 -13.99 1.20 -7.62
CA TRP A 65 -15.26 1.71 -7.08
C TRP A 65 -16.13 2.43 -8.10
N LEU A 66 -15.57 2.94 -9.19
CA LEU A 66 -16.34 3.59 -10.26
C LEU A 66 -16.52 2.69 -11.48
N GLY A 67 -15.68 1.65 -11.64
CA GLY A 67 -15.63 0.85 -12.86
C GLY A 67 -15.33 1.73 -14.07
N LEU A 68 -14.42 2.70 -13.92
CA LEU A 68 -14.03 3.63 -14.97
C LEU A 68 -12.54 3.52 -15.25
N THR A 69 -12.20 3.45 -16.54
CA THR A 69 -10.83 3.55 -17.04
C THR A 69 -10.48 5.02 -17.25
N VAL A 70 -9.55 5.55 -16.47
CA VAL A 70 -9.27 7.00 -16.44
C VAL A 70 -7.85 7.35 -16.88
N ALA A 71 -7.03 6.36 -17.23
CA ALA A 71 -5.61 6.55 -17.50
C ALA A 71 -5.33 7.51 -18.67
N CYS A 72 -6.18 7.57 -19.70
CA CYS A 72 -6.04 8.57 -20.77
C CYS A 72 -6.09 10.01 -20.23
N ALA A 73 -6.88 10.25 -19.18
CA ALA A 73 -7.04 11.55 -18.54
C ALA A 73 -5.75 12.06 -17.87
N GLN A 74 -4.75 11.20 -17.68
CA GLN A 74 -3.44 11.61 -17.17
C GLN A 74 -2.75 12.63 -18.10
N CYS A 75 -2.87 12.46 -19.42
CA CYS A 75 -2.10 13.25 -20.39
C CYS A 75 -2.93 14.31 -21.13
N HIS A 76 -4.23 14.06 -21.30
CA HIS A 76 -5.18 14.91 -22.03
C HIS A 76 -6.60 14.58 -21.56
N ASP A 77 -7.62 15.36 -21.90
CA ASP A 77 -9.01 14.98 -21.58
C ASP A 77 -9.35 13.59 -22.14
N HIS A 78 -10.08 12.79 -21.38
CA HIS A 78 -10.41 11.44 -21.76
C HIS A 78 -11.14 11.42 -23.13
N LYS A 79 -10.77 10.46 -23.97
CA LYS A 79 -11.16 10.47 -25.40
C LYS A 79 -12.67 10.29 -25.61
N TYR A 80 -13.32 9.52 -24.74
CA TYR A 80 -14.71 9.10 -24.93
C TYR A 80 -15.61 9.50 -23.76
N ASP A 81 -15.25 9.09 -22.55
CA ASP A 81 -15.95 9.48 -21.32
C ASP A 81 -15.71 10.96 -20.98
N PRO A 82 -16.70 11.64 -20.34
CA PRO A 82 -16.64 13.07 -20.00
C PRO A 82 -15.74 13.34 -18.77
N ILE A 83 -14.51 12.83 -18.82
CA ILE A 83 -13.51 12.95 -17.76
C ILE A 83 -12.40 13.88 -18.26
N THR A 84 -12.29 15.06 -17.67
CA THR A 84 -11.23 16.00 -18.04
C THR A 84 -9.90 15.60 -17.41
N GLN A 85 -8.80 16.10 -17.95
CA GLN A 85 -7.49 15.98 -17.31
C GLN A 85 -7.52 16.62 -15.91
N LYS A 86 -8.27 17.72 -15.75
CA LYS A 86 -8.44 18.37 -14.45
C LYS A 86 -9.07 17.41 -13.43
N ASP A 87 -10.13 16.69 -13.80
CA ASP A 87 -10.78 15.72 -12.91
C ASP A 87 -9.79 14.64 -12.43
N TYR A 88 -8.95 14.12 -13.31
CA TYR A 88 -7.91 13.14 -12.97
C TYR A 88 -6.96 13.65 -11.89
N TYR A 89 -6.45 14.88 -12.06
CA TYR A 89 -5.52 15.47 -11.09
C TYR A 89 -6.21 15.93 -9.80
N GLN A 90 -7.51 16.26 -9.84
CA GLN A 90 -8.30 16.47 -8.63
C GLN A 90 -8.43 15.18 -7.83
N TRP A 91 -8.69 14.04 -8.45
CA TRP A 91 -8.66 12.75 -7.76
C TRP A 91 -7.28 12.37 -7.23
N MET A 92 -6.22 12.64 -8.00
CA MET A 92 -4.84 12.40 -7.56
C MET A 92 -4.51 13.18 -6.27
N ASP A 93 -5.05 14.40 -6.12
CA ASP A 93 -4.83 15.24 -4.94
C ASP A 93 -5.23 14.53 -3.65
N ALA A 94 -6.35 13.80 -3.63
CA ALA A 94 -6.78 13.05 -2.46
C ALA A 94 -5.70 12.08 -1.92
N PHE A 95 -4.80 11.59 -2.78
CA PHE A 95 -3.75 10.64 -2.42
C PHE A 95 -2.37 11.28 -2.22
N ASN A 96 -2.19 12.56 -2.54
CA ASN A 96 -0.88 13.23 -2.61
C ASN A 96 -0.40 13.82 -1.27
N HIS A 97 -0.90 13.31 -0.14
CA HIS A 97 -0.60 13.84 1.19
C HIS A 97 0.30 12.93 2.04
N VAL A 98 0.75 11.81 1.47
CA VAL A 98 1.61 10.84 2.16
C VAL A 98 3.07 11.27 2.12
N LYS A 99 3.80 11.00 3.21
CA LYS A 99 5.23 11.29 3.39
C LYS A 99 6.19 10.46 2.52
N GLU A 100 5.75 10.03 1.35
CA GLU A 100 6.50 9.11 0.48
C GLU A 100 7.80 9.70 -0.05
N ARG A 101 8.82 8.85 -0.05
CA ARG A 101 10.13 9.17 -0.59
C ARG A 101 10.21 8.82 -2.08
N GLY A 102 9.49 7.79 -2.52
CA GLY A 102 9.66 7.20 -3.86
C GLY A 102 10.95 6.38 -4.00
N THR A 103 11.58 6.05 -2.88
CA THR A 103 12.74 5.16 -2.84
C THR A 103 12.63 4.28 -1.59
N PRO A 104 12.26 3.00 -1.74
CA PRO A 104 12.05 2.12 -0.62
C PRO A 104 13.38 1.77 0.04
N VAL A 105 13.39 1.71 1.38
CA VAL A 105 14.61 1.44 2.15
C VAL A 105 14.41 0.17 2.97
N GLY A 106 15.41 -0.70 2.96
CA GLY A 106 15.44 -1.88 3.84
C GLY A 106 15.87 -1.49 5.25
N ALA A 107 15.15 -1.98 6.26
CA ALA A 107 15.58 -1.85 7.65
C ALA A 107 16.82 -2.68 7.94
N LYS A 108 17.55 -2.37 9.02
CA LYS A 108 18.65 -3.21 9.49
C LYS A 108 18.12 -4.50 10.11
N THR A 109 18.79 -5.61 9.83
CA THR A 109 18.47 -6.94 10.37
C THR A 109 19.32 -7.23 11.60
N ARG A 110 19.00 -8.30 12.35
CA ARG A 110 19.80 -8.78 13.48
C ARG A 110 21.23 -9.15 13.10
N SER A 111 21.46 -9.57 11.85
CA SER A 111 22.80 -9.87 11.32
C SER A 111 23.55 -8.62 10.84
N GLY A 112 22.98 -7.42 11.00
CA GLY A 112 23.56 -6.16 10.55
C GLY A 112 23.43 -5.90 9.05
N THR A 113 22.83 -6.84 8.30
CA THR A 113 22.52 -6.70 6.88
C THR A 113 21.29 -5.83 6.67
N THR A 114 20.96 -5.56 5.41
CA THR A 114 19.73 -4.85 5.04
C THR A 114 18.63 -5.86 4.75
N SER A 115 17.44 -5.62 5.29
CA SER A 115 16.26 -6.47 5.08
C SER A 115 15.94 -6.57 3.59
N ARG A 116 15.52 -7.77 3.17
CA ARG A 116 15.03 -8.00 1.79
C ARG A 116 13.73 -7.23 1.54
N PHE A 117 12.92 -7.03 2.58
CA PHE A 117 11.73 -6.21 2.51
C PHE A 117 12.12 -4.73 2.60
N ARG A 118 12.07 -4.06 1.46
CA ARG A 118 12.26 -2.61 1.37
C ARG A 118 10.88 -1.96 1.37
N LEU A 119 10.68 -1.05 2.32
CA LEU A 119 9.42 -0.34 2.48
C LEU A 119 9.70 1.15 2.27
N ASP A 120 8.74 1.88 1.72
CA ASP A 120 8.75 3.34 1.86
C ASP A 120 8.26 3.70 3.28
N THR A 121 8.26 4.99 3.57
CA THR A 121 7.76 5.62 4.79
C THR A 121 6.29 5.36 5.06
N THR A 122 5.91 5.69 6.31
CA THR A 122 4.58 5.49 6.88
C THR A 122 4.24 4.01 6.97
N VAL A 123 4.76 3.40 8.04
CA VAL A 123 4.63 1.98 8.32
C VAL A 123 4.03 1.81 9.71
N VAL A 124 3.10 0.87 9.83
CA VAL A 124 2.57 0.40 11.12
C VAL A 124 3.18 -0.97 11.43
N GLU A 125 3.69 -1.12 12.65
CA GLU A 125 4.10 -2.40 13.20
C GLU A 125 2.87 -3.15 13.71
N TYR A 126 2.75 -4.44 13.41
CA TYR A 126 1.64 -5.28 13.86
C TYR A 126 2.17 -6.56 14.53
N PRO A 127 2.69 -6.44 15.76
CA PRO A 127 3.32 -7.55 16.47
C PRO A 127 2.28 -8.58 16.96
N SER A 128 2.67 -9.86 17.01
CA SER A 128 1.98 -10.85 17.85
C SER A 128 2.14 -10.51 19.35
N ALA A 129 1.37 -11.17 20.22
CA ALA A 129 1.49 -10.96 21.67
C ALA A 129 2.91 -11.26 22.18
N GLU A 130 3.53 -12.33 21.69
CA GLU A 130 4.90 -12.71 22.02
C GLU A 130 5.91 -11.69 21.49
N GLN A 131 5.70 -11.21 20.27
CA GLN A 131 6.55 -10.20 19.66
C GLN A 131 6.46 -8.86 20.39
N ALA A 132 5.27 -8.47 20.85
CA ALA A 132 5.06 -7.26 21.63
C ALA A 132 5.79 -7.32 22.98
N ALA A 133 5.74 -8.46 23.67
CA ALA A 133 6.45 -8.67 24.92
C ALA A 133 7.98 -8.56 24.75
N GLU A 134 8.54 -9.18 23.70
CA GLU A 134 9.97 -9.09 23.40
C GLU A 134 10.37 -7.66 22.98
N LEU A 135 9.52 -6.96 22.22
CA LEU A 135 9.75 -5.56 21.86
C LEU A 135 9.86 -4.67 23.10
N VAL A 136 8.97 -4.83 24.08
CA VAL A 136 9.01 -4.09 25.35
C VAL A 136 10.32 -4.35 26.09
N LYS A 137 10.77 -5.61 26.15
CA LYS A 137 12.03 -6.00 26.79
C LYS A 137 13.24 -5.37 26.11
N LEU A 138 13.34 -5.46 24.78
CA LEU A 138 14.44 -4.90 24.00
C LEU A 138 14.47 -3.37 24.09
N GLN A 139 13.29 -2.73 24.06
CA GLN A 139 13.15 -1.29 24.21
C GLN A 139 13.61 -0.84 25.60
N ALA A 140 13.17 -1.53 26.67
CA ALA A 140 13.60 -1.23 28.04
C ALA A 140 15.10 -1.42 28.24
N ASP A 141 15.70 -2.46 27.65
CA ASP A 141 17.14 -2.70 27.70
C ASP A 141 17.94 -1.59 27.01
N PHE A 142 17.50 -1.18 25.81
CA PHE A 142 18.08 -0.04 25.11
C PHE A 142 17.95 1.25 25.91
N ASP A 143 16.75 1.58 26.39
CA ASP A 143 16.48 2.82 27.13
C ASP A 143 17.29 2.90 28.43
N ALA A 144 17.41 1.79 29.17
CA ALA A 144 18.20 1.72 30.39
C ALA A 144 19.68 2.03 30.12
N LYS A 145 20.27 1.47 29.06
CA LYS A 145 21.67 1.74 28.68
C LYS A 145 21.84 3.14 28.09
N ASN A 146 20.90 3.59 27.27
CA ASN A 146 20.98 4.84 26.52
C ASN A 146 20.94 6.09 27.43
N LYS A 147 20.37 5.98 28.63
CA LYS A 147 20.41 7.06 29.65
C LYS A 147 21.84 7.56 29.93
N GLY A 148 22.85 6.70 29.84
CA GLY A 148 24.25 7.05 30.08
C GLY A 148 24.98 7.64 28.87
N LEU A 149 24.36 7.67 27.68
CA LEU A 149 25.05 8.02 26.43
C LEU A 149 25.66 9.42 26.49
N LEU A 150 24.88 10.42 26.94
CA LEU A 150 25.33 11.80 26.96
C LEU A 150 26.52 11.99 27.91
N THR A 151 26.51 11.31 29.07
CA THR A 151 27.62 11.35 30.03
C THR A 151 28.89 10.74 29.43
N LEU A 152 28.77 9.58 28.79
CA LEU A 152 29.89 8.91 28.12
C LEU A 152 30.45 9.76 26.96
N GLN A 153 29.56 10.35 26.15
CA GLN A 153 29.92 11.22 25.04
C GLN A 153 30.60 12.51 25.52
N ASN A 154 30.10 13.13 26.59
CA ASN A 154 30.70 14.34 27.16
C ASN A 154 32.08 14.06 27.75
N LYS A 155 32.25 12.92 28.43
CA LYS A 155 33.55 12.49 28.94
C LYS A 155 34.53 12.26 27.79
N ALA A 156 34.12 11.51 26.76
CA ALA A 156 34.95 11.23 25.61
C ALA A 156 35.32 12.51 24.84
N PHE A 157 34.40 13.48 24.72
CA PHE A 157 34.69 14.80 24.16
C PHE A 157 35.72 15.57 25.00
N ALA A 158 35.60 15.56 26.33
CA ALA A 158 36.57 16.20 27.22
C ALA A 158 37.97 15.56 27.09
N ASP A 159 38.03 14.23 27.04
CA ASP A 159 39.28 13.47 26.83
C ASP A 159 39.90 13.81 25.45
N TRP A 160 39.08 13.93 24.40
CA TRP A 160 39.52 14.33 23.06
C TRP A 160 40.03 15.78 23.00
N LEU A 161 39.43 16.71 23.75
CA LEU A 161 39.95 18.08 23.83
C LEU A 161 41.36 18.14 24.43
N VAL A 162 41.70 17.22 25.33
CA VAL A 162 43.03 17.10 25.92
C VAL A 162 43.99 16.36 24.98
N LYS A 163 43.52 15.30 24.33
CA LYS A 163 44.31 14.49 23.40
C LYS A 163 43.55 14.29 22.08
N PRO A 164 43.64 15.25 21.15
CA PRO A 164 42.90 15.19 19.90
C PRO A 164 43.38 14.04 19.02
N THR A 165 42.44 13.28 18.48
CA THR A 165 42.69 12.21 17.51
C THR A 165 43.17 12.83 16.19
N LYS A 166 44.42 12.55 15.80
CA LYS A 166 45.08 13.09 14.59
C LYS A 166 45.06 12.16 13.37
N ASP A 167 44.19 11.15 13.39
CA ASP A 167 44.03 10.22 12.27
C ASP A 167 43.63 10.97 10.99
N LYS A 168 44.09 10.50 9.82
CA LYS A 168 43.97 11.21 8.53
C LYS A 168 42.52 11.61 8.25
N GLY A 169 42.26 12.93 8.27
CA GLY A 169 40.95 13.52 7.97
C GLY A 169 40.05 13.78 9.19
N MET A 170 40.41 13.29 10.38
CA MET A 170 39.61 13.49 11.60
C MET A 170 39.90 14.82 12.32
N LEU A 171 40.97 15.51 11.93
CA LEU A 171 41.32 16.82 12.47
C LEU A 171 41.71 17.79 11.33
N PRO A 172 40.73 18.48 10.73
CA PRO A 172 40.99 19.55 9.77
C PRO A 172 41.81 20.69 10.40
N LYS A 173 42.59 21.41 9.59
CA LYS A 173 43.45 22.51 10.08
C LYS A 173 42.65 23.61 10.79
N GLU A 174 41.43 23.87 10.33
CA GLU A 174 40.53 24.86 10.93
C GLU A 174 40.12 24.45 12.34
N ILE A 175 39.91 23.16 12.59
CA ILE A 175 39.57 22.60 13.90
C ILE A 175 40.81 22.53 14.79
N GLU A 176 41.98 22.16 14.24
CA GLU A 176 43.25 22.11 14.96
C GLU A 176 43.64 23.49 15.52
N ALA A 177 43.44 24.56 14.74
CA ALA A 177 43.71 25.94 15.18
C ALA A 177 42.89 26.36 16.42
N LEU A 178 41.72 25.76 16.63
CA LEU A 178 40.86 26.02 17.79
C LEU A 178 41.29 25.28 19.06
N LEU A 179 42.18 24.28 18.95
CA LEU A 179 42.65 23.45 20.07
C LEU A 179 43.97 23.95 20.68
N THR A 180 44.42 25.15 20.30
CA THR A 180 45.65 25.76 20.81
C THR A 180 45.54 26.06 22.32
N PRO A 181 46.50 25.63 23.16
CA PRO A 181 46.37 25.66 24.63
C PRO A 181 46.09 27.04 25.25
N GLU A 182 46.54 28.11 24.59
CA GLU A 182 46.49 29.48 25.10
C GLU A 182 45.25 30.25 24.61
N LYS A 183 44.46 29.68 23.69
CA LYS A 183 43.32 30.37 23.08
C LYS A 183 42.08 30.29 23.96
N LYS A 184 41.58 31.44 24.43
CA LYS A 184 40.23 31.56 25.01
C LYS A 184 39.18 31.39 23.91
N ARG A 185 38.50 30.25 23.93
CA ARG A 185 37.45 29.89 22.96
C ARG A 185 36.12 30.57 23.27
N SER A 186 35.50 31.15 22.27
CA SER A 186 34.12 31.64 22.31
C SER A 186 33.10 30.49 22.37
N VAL A 187 31.85 30.82 22.69
CA VAL A 187 30.73 29.84 22.69
C VAL A 187 30.52 29.22 21.30
N ALA A 188 30.67 30.01 20.24
CA ALA A 188 30.54 29.54 18.86
C ALA A 188 31.63 28.55 18.48
N GLU A 189 32.88 28.81 18.87
CA GLU A 189 34.02 27.91 18.61
C GLU A 189 33.88 26.59 19.38
N ASN A 190 33.42 26.63 20.64
CA ASN A 190 33.13 25.41 21.39
C ASN A 190 32.00 24.58 20.76
N ARG A 191 30.97 25.24 20.21
CA ARG A 191 29.89 24.56 19.47
C ARG A 191 30.42 23.91 18.20
N GLN A 192 31.33 24.58 17.48
CA GLN A 192 31.97 24.04 16.28
C GLN A 192 32.83 22.81 16.60
N LEU A 193 33.66 22.87 17.66
CA LEU A 193 34.45 21.73 18.13
C LEU A 193 33.55 20.55 18.51
N ARG A 194 32.46 20.81 19.23
CA ARG A 194 31.50 19.77 19.62
C ARG A 194 30.82 19.13 18.42
N ALA A 195 30.34 19.95 17.47
CA ALA A 195 29.70 19.46 16.26
C ALA A 195 30.65 18.61 15.41
N HIS A 196 31.92 19.03 15.29
CA HIS A 196 32.95 18.26 14.60
C HIS A 196 33.22 16.93 15.29
N TYR A 197 33.42 16.95 16.61
CA TYR A 197 33.65 15.74 17.39
C TYR A 197 32.50 14.74 17.24
N ASP A 198 31.26 15.17 17.46
CA ASP A 198 30.10 14.28 17.41
C ASP A 198 29.87 13.67 16.02
N LYS A 199 30.13 14.44 14.95
CA LYS A 199 29.87 14.02 13.57
C LYS A 199 31.01 13.18 12.97
N VAL A 200 32.25 13.43 13.37
CA VAL A 200 33.43 12.85 12.72
C VAL A 200 34.17 11.90 13.64
N VAL A 201 34.52 12.34 14.85
CA VAL A 201 35.43 11.61 15.74
C VAL A 201 34.68 10.56 16.57
N PHE A 202 33.57 10.95 17.19
CA PHE A 202 32.79 10.08 18.08
C PHE A 202 32.21 8.85 17.35
N VAL A 203 31.99 8.95 16.03
CA VAL A 203 31.54 7.83 15.18
C VAL A 203 32.52 6.65 15.21
N GLU A 204 33.81 6.91 15.32
CA GLU A 204 34.84 5.87 15.43
C GLU A 204 35.21 5.57 16.88
N GLU A 205 35.24 6.56 17.77
CA GLU A 205 35.55 6.35 19.18
C GLU A 205 34.47 5.55 19.91
N ARG A 206 33.19 5.72 19.56
CA ARG A 206 32.09 4.92 20.14
C ARG A 206 32.29 3.41 20.01
N LYS A 207 33.02 2.96 18.98
CA LYS A 207 33.37 1.54 18.77
C LYS A 207 34.40 1.00 19.76
N LYS A 208 35.06 1.89 20.52
CA LYS A 208 36.11 1.58 21.50
C LYS A 208 35.64 1.80 22.95
N ILE A 209 34.60 2.61 23.15
CA ILE A 209 34.06 2.92 24.48
C ILE A 209 33.08 1.81 24.89
N LEU A 210 33.48 0.93 25.81
CA LEU A 210 32.68 -0.23 26.25
C LEU A 210 31.22 0.11 26.58
N GLY A 211 30.97 1.21 27.29
CA GLY A 211 29.61 1.65 27.63
C GLY A 211 28.78 2.02 26.41
N VAL A 212 29.38 2.66 25.40
CA VAL A 212 28.70 3.03 24.16
C VAL A 212 28.53 1.81 23.25
N MET A 213 29.51 0.91 23.20
CA MET A 213 29.38 -0.37 22.48
C MET A 213 28.20 -1.20 23.01
N ALA A 214 27.96 -1.20 24.33
CA ALA A 214 26.81 -1.88 24.93
C ALA A 214 25.47 -1.24 24.51
N ILE A 215 25.41 0.10 24.42
CA ILE A 215 24.24 0.84 23.90
C ILE A 215 24.01 0.49 22.43
N ASP A 216 25.07 0.49 21.62
CA ASP A 216 25.01 0.21 20.19
C ASP A 216 24.54 -1.22 19.91
N LYS A 217 25.01 -2.18 20.72
CA LYS A 217 24.55 -3.57 20.67
C LYS A 217 23.07 -3.70 21.03
N ALA A 218 22.61 -3.02 22.07
CA ALA A 218 21.19 -3.03 22.45
C ALA A 218 20.32 -2.38 21.37
N LYS A 219 20.78 -1.26 20.78
CA LYS A 219 20.10 -0.62 19.66
C LYS A 219 20.03 -1.51 18.43
N ALA A 220 21.13 -2.20 18.09
CA ALA A 220 21.18 -3.14 16.98
C ALA A 220 20.26 -4.35 17.19
N ALA A 221 20.13 -4.85 18.42
CA ALA A 221 19.19 -5.92 18.74
C ALA A 221 17.73 -5.47 18.57
N LEU A 222 17.39 -4.28 19.07
CA LEU A 222 16.06 -3.68 18.92
C LEU A 222 15.72 -3.41 17.44
N ASP A 223 16.62 -2.74 16.72
CA ASP A 223 16.43 -2.41 15.30
C ASP A 223 16.37 -3.66 14.43
N GLY A 224 17.24 -4.63 14.72
CA GLY A 224 17.25 -5.92 14.05
C GLY A 224 15.92 -6.63 14.20
N PHE A 225 15.40 -6.72 15.43
CA PHE A 225 14.10 -7.33 15.69
C PHE A 225 12.95 -6.63 14.96
N ARG A 226 12.93 -5.28 14.98
CA ARG A 226 11.96 -4.51 14.19
C ARG A 226 12.09 -4.75 12.69
N GLY A 227 13.33 -4.90 12.20
CA GLY A 227 13.63 -4.98 10.77
C GLY A 227 13.33 -6.31 10.11
N ASP A 228 13.58 -7.44 10.78
CA ASP A 228 13.46 -8.79 10.21
C ASP A 228 12.43 -9.70 10.90
N THR A 229 11.96 -9.34 12.09
CA THR A 229 11.05 -10.20 12.87
C THR A 229 9.64 -9.63 12.98
N LEU A 230 9.50 -8.32 13.11
CA LEU A 230 8.17 -7.69 13.21
C LEU A 230 7.47 -7.53 11.85
N PRO A 231 6.20 -7.94 11.74
CA PRO A 231 5.35 -7.57 10.61
C PRO A 231 5.21 -6.06 10.53
N ARG A 232 5.53 -5.52 9.35
CA ARG A 232 5.52 -4.09 9.06
C ARG A 232 4.72 -3.85 7.79
N VAL A 233 3.67 -3.06 7.90
CA VAL A 233 2.74 -2.80 6.80
C VAL A 233 2.81 -1.33 6.44
N MET A 234 3.03 -1.03 5.15
CA MET A 234 2.91 0.34 4.64
C MET A 234 1.43 0.74 4.70
N VAL A 235 1.16 1.92 5.24
CA VAL A 235 -0.20 2.47 5.36
C VAL A 235 -0.23 3.88 4.79
N MET A 236 -1.41 4.42 4.58
CA MET A 236 -1.58 5.84 4.24
C MET A 236 -1.41 6.71 5.49
N SER A 237 -1.15 8.00 5.28
CA SER A 237 -1.08 9.05 6.31
C SER A 237 -1.12 10.40 5.61
N ASP A 238 -1.90 11.36 6.11
CA ASP A 238 -1.97 12.73 5.56
C ASP A 238 -1.09 13.71 6.35
N ASP A 239 0.06 13.23 6.83
CA ASP A 239 1.00 14.00 7.64
C ASP A 239 1.90 14.94 6.83
N MET A 240 1.84 14.87 5.49
CA MET A 240 2.64 15.72 4.59
C MET A 240 1.78 16.29 3.46
N PRO A 241 1.01 17.37 3.70
CA PRO A 241 0.29 18.07 2.65
C PRO A 241 1.25 18.51 1.52
N ARG A 242 0.87 18.25 0.27
CA ARG A 242 1.62 18.66 -0.92
C ARG A 242 0.67 19.34 -1.89
N ASP A 243 1.24 20.21 -2.71
CA ASP A 243 0.53 20.80 -3.82
C ASP A 243 0.39 19.78 -4.95
N THR A 244 -0.84 19.68 -5.48
CA THR A 244 -1.15 18.91 -6.67
C THR A 244 -1.36 19.84 -7.85
N ASN A 245 -0.69 19.56 -8.96
CA ASN A 245 -0.80 20.32 -10.20
C ASN A 245 -1.21 19.39 -11.33
N ILE A 246 -1.94 19.92 -12.30
CA ILE A 246 -2.09 19.30 -13.61
C ILE A 246 -0.71 19.20 -14.25
N LEU A 247 -0.38 18.07 -14.88
CA LEU A 247 0.90 17.91 -15.57
C LEU A 247 0.73 18.07 -17.08
N ASP A 248 1.73 18.66 -17.73
CA ASP A 248 1.77 18.72 -19.19
C ASP A 248 2.02 17.32 -19.76
N ARG A 249 0.99 16.73 -20.39
CA ARG A 249 1.05 15.37 -20.95
C ARG A 249 1.59 14.32 -19.97
N GLY A 250 1.22 14.44 -18.69
CA GLY A 250 1.66 13.51 -17.64
C GLY A 250 3.10 13.70 -17.15
N ALA A 251 3.86 14.65 -17.69
CA ALA A 251 5.26 14.85 -17.31
C ALA A 251 5.41 15.51 -15.93
N TYR A 252 5.92 14.76 -14.94
CA TYR A 252 5.99 15.21 -13.53
C TYR A 252 6.86 16.46 -13.28
N LEU A 253 7.75 16.79 -14.20
CA LEU A 253 8.57 18.00 -14.17
C LEU A 253 7.86 19.23 -14.75
N ALA A 254 6.82 19.04 -15.58
CA ALA A 254 6.11 20.10 -16.27
C ALA A 254 4.74 20.32 -15.61
N LYS A 255 4.71 21.15 -14.56
CA LYS A 255 3.51 21.47 -13.79
C LYS A 255 2.75 22.64 -14.42
N LYS A 256 1.43 22.52 -14.47
CA LYS A 256 0.46 23.56 -14.85
C LYS A 256 -0.32 24.01 -13.61
N ASP A 257 -1.60 24.28 -13.78
CA ASP A 257 -2.49 24.80 -12.74
C ASP A 257 -2.56 23.89 -11.52
N LYS A 258 -2.58 24.52 -10.35
CA LYS A 258 -2.82 23.84 -9.08
C LYS A 258 -4.28 23.42 -8.99
N VAL A 259 -4.53 22.22 -8.48
CA VAL A 259 -5.87 21.68 -8.26
C VAL A 259 -6.01 21.15 -6.84
N THR A 260 -7.25 21.00 -6.39
CA THR A 260 -7.60 20.37 -5.12
C THR A 260 -8.67 19.33 -5.38
N PHE A 261 -8.73 18.29 -4.55
CA PHE A 261 -9.74 17.24 -4.64
C PHE A 261 -11.17 17.81 -4.78
N ASP A 262 -11.88 17.25 -5.76
CA ASP A 262 -13.28 17.53 -6.08
C ASP A 262 -13.90 16.34 -6.83
N ALA A 263 -15.23 16.30 -6.91
CA ALA A 263 -15.94 15.35 -7.75
C ALA A 263 -16.01 15.86 -9.20
N PRO A 264 -15.94 14.98 -10.21
CA PRO A 264 -16.02 15.41 -11.60
C PRO A 264 -17.43 15.86 -11.95
N GLY A 265 -17.54 16.84 -12.86
CA GLY A 265 -18.81 17.52 -13.16
C GLY A 265 -19.93 16.64 -13.75
N PHE A 266 -19.61 15.46 -14.28
CA PHE A 266 -20.59 14.50 -14.80
C PHE A 266 -21.18 13.58 -13.72
N LEU A 267 -20.63 13.61 -12.50
CA LEU A 267 -21.14 12.90 -11.34
C LEU A 267 -21.70 13.89 -10.31
N PRO A 268 -22.48 13.40 -9.32
CA PRO A 268 -22.95 14.26 -8.23
C PRO A 268 -21.80 15.01 -7.55
N PRO A 269 -22.02 16.25 -7.09
CA PRO A 269 -20.99 16.99 -6.38
C PRO A 269 -20.61 16.31 -5.06
N LEU A 270 -19.47 16.70 -4.49
CA LEU A 270 -19.11 16.29 -3.13
C LEU A 270 -20.20 16.72 -2.13
N PRO A 271 -20.48 15.90 -1.09
CA PRO A 271 -21.32 16.34 0.03
C PRO A 271 -20.77 17.64 0.65
N LYS A 272 -21.64 18.57 1.05
CA LYS A 272 -21.26 19.92 1.49
C LYS A 272 -20.21 19.95 2.61
N ASP A 273 -20.31 19.01 3.55
CA ASP A 273 -19.44 18.93 4.73
C ASP A 273 -18.30 17.89 4.57
N ALA A 274 -18.14 17.32 3.38
CA ALA A 274 -17.09 16.34 3.13
C ALA A 274 -15.71 17.04 3.09
N PRO A 275 -14.70 16.50 3.80
CA PRO A 275 -13.35 17.06 3.74
C PRO A 275 -12.73 16.84 2.35
N LYS A 276 -11.90 17.77 1.89
CA LYS A 276 -11.22 17.66 0.59
C LYS A 276 -10.00 16.73 0.64
N ASN A 277 -10.21 15.47 1.00
CA ASN A 277 -9.18 14.43 1.12
C ASN A 277 -9.79 13.02 0.90
N ARG A 278 -9.04 11.95 1.18
CA ARG A 278 -9.53 10.57 1.00
C ARG A 278 -10.80 10.24 1.77
N LEU A 279 -11.01 10.86 2.95
CA LEU A 279 -12.22 10.61 3.71
C LEU A 279 -13.44 11.19 2.99
N GLY A 280 -13.32 12.37 2.39
CA GLY A 280 -14.38 12.93 1.55
C GLY A 280 -14.61 12.14 0.27
N LEU A 281 -13.55 11.59 -0.34
CA LEU A 281 -13.67 10.65 -1.46
C LEU A 281 -14.50 9.42 -1.07
N ALA A 282 -14.20 8.81 0.07
CA ALA A 282 -14.97 7.67 0.57
C ALA A 282 -16.44 8.05 0.85
N GLN A 283 -16.69 9.19 1.50
CA GLN A 283 -18.04 9.68 1.76
C GLN A 283 -18.84 9.93 0.47
N TRP A 284 -18.18 10.48 -0.56
CA TRP A 284 -18.80 10.73 -1.85
C TRP A 284 -19.14 9.43 -2.61
N LEU A 285 -18.22 8.46 -2.65
CA LEU A 285 -18.44 7.17 -3.32
C LEU A 285 -19.66 6.40 -2.79
N PHE A 286 -19.93 6.53 -1.48
CA PHE A 286 -21.03 5.85 -0.80
C PHE A 286 -22.20 6.78 -0.46
N SER A 287 -22.23 7.98 -1.03
CA SER A 287 -23.38 8.88 -0.91
C SER A 287 -24.62 8.29 -1.60
N PRO A 288 -25.84 8.57 -1.12
CA PRO A 288 -27.07 8.05 -1.73
C PRO A 288 -27.23 8.42 -3.21
N GLU A 289 -26.72 9.57 -3.61
CA GLU A 289 -26.84 10.11 -4.97
C GLU A 289 -25.84 9.46 -5.94
N HIS A 290 -24.78 8.82 -5.45
CA HIS A 290 -23.70 8.31 -6.28
C HIS A 290 -24.13 7.07 -7.09
N PRO A 291 -24.07 7.11 -8.44
CA PRO A 291 -24.69 6.08 -9.26
C PRO A 291 -23.83 4.83 -9.48
N LEU A 292 -22.49 4.90 -9.37
CA LEU A 292 -21.63 3.84 -9.89
C LEU A 292 -21.28 2.76 -8.87
N ALA A 293 -20.89 3.14 -7.65
CA ALA A 293 -20.31 2.21 -6.66
C ALA A 293 -21.15 0.94 -6.42
N ALA A 294 -22.47 1.08 -6.25
CA ALA A 294 -23.35 -0.05 -6.07
C ALA A 294 -23.46 -0.91 -7.33
N ARG A 295 -23.62 -0.30 -8.51
CA ARG A 295 -23.74 -1.01 -9.80
C ARG A 295 -22.47 -1.80 -10.13
N VAL A 296 -21.30 -1.19 -9.96
CA VAL A 296 -20.00 -1.83 -10.19
C VAL A 296 -19.86 -3.07 -9.32
N GLN A 297 -20.14 -2.92 -8.01
CA GLN A 297 -19.99 -4.04 -7.09
C GLN A 297 -21.04 -5.14 -7.35
N VAL A 298 -22.28 -4.79 -7.66
CA VAL A 298 -23.32 -5.75 -8.07
C VAL A 298 -22.89 -6.49 -9.33
N ASN A 299 -22.39 -5.79 -10.35
CA ASN A 299 -21.95 -6.40 -11.60
C ASN A 299 -20.81 -7.40 -11.37
N ARG A 300 -19.85 -7.05 -10.50
CA ARG A 300 -18.76 -7.94 -10.11
C ARG A 300 -19.25 -9.17 -9.34
N GLN A 301 -20.18 -9.00 -8.39
CA GLN A 301 -20.77 -10.15 -7.68
C GLN A 301 -21.56 -11.05 -8.64
N TRP A 302 -22.30 -10.44 -9.57
CA TRP A 302 -23.00 -11.16 -10.61
C TRP A 302 -22.03 -11.96 -11.48
N GLN A 303 -20.94 -11.35 -11.93
CA GLN A 303 -19.90 -12.03 -12.70
C GLN A 303 -19.26 -13.20 -11.94
N GLN A 304 -18.98 -13.04 -10.65
CA GLN A 304 -18.43 -14.13 -9.83
C GLN A 304 -19.37 -15.33 -9.74
N LEU A 305 -20.68 -15.08 -9.73
CA LEU A 305 -21.71 -16.13 -9.60
C LEU A 305 -22.13 -16.73 -10.95
N PHE A 306 -22.16 -15.94 -12.02
CA PHE A 306 -22.62 -16.37 -13.35
C PHE A 306 -21.49 -16.52 -14.38
N GLY A 307 -20.24 -16.22 -14.03
CA GLY A 307 -19.07 -16.22 -14.93
C GLY A 307 -18.98 -14.97 -15.84
N LYS A 308 -20.10 -14.30 -16.12
CA LYS A 308 -20.19 -13.08 -16.93
C LYS A 308 -21.05 -12.05 -16.19
N GLY A 309 -20.63 -10.79 -16.17
CA GLY A 309 -21.39 -9.69 -15.57
C GLY A 309 -22.65 -9.36 -16.39
N ILE A 310 -23.57 -8.61 -15.78
CA ILE A 310 -24.71 -7.99 -16.49
C ILE A 310 -24.16 -7.03 -17.55
N VAL A 311 -23.15 -6.25 -17.18
CA VAL A 311 -22.18 -5.60 -18.07
C VAL A 311 -20.99 -6.54 -18.20
N ARG A 312 -20.59 -6.88 -19.44
CA ARG A 312 -19.52 -7.85 -19.68
C ARG A 312 -18.16 -7.36 -19.14
N THR A 313 -17.89 -6.07 -19.23
CA THR A 313 -16.65 -5.42 -18.80
C THR A 313 -16.77 -4.96 -17.36
N SER A 314 -16.21 -5.71 -16.42
CA SER A 314 -16.32 -5.40 -14.98
C SER A 314 -15.40 -4.29 -14.49
N GLU A 315 -14.43 -3.90 -15.31
CA GLU A 315 -13.45 -2.83 -15.02
C GLU A 315 -13.75 -1.55 -15.80
N ASP A 316 -14.75 -1.58 -16.69
CA ASP A 316 -15.14 -0.43 -17.51
C ASP A 316 -16.65 -0.45 -17.79
N LEU A 317 -17.37 0.50 -17.19
CA LEU A 317 -18.79 0.79 -17.39
C LEU A 317 -18.97 2.13 -18.14
N GLY A 318 -17.89 2.65 -18.74
CA GLY A 318 -17.89 3.88 -19.54
C GLY A 318 -18.60 3.71 -20.88
N VAL A 319 -18.56 4.75 -21.71
CA VAL A 319 -19.33 4.81 -22.97
C VAL A 319 -18.87 3.81 -24.04
N GLN A 320 -17.66 3.24 -23.90
CA GLN A 320 -17.14 2.20 -24.79
C GLN A 320 -17.45 0.77 -24.30
N SER A 321 -18.06 0.63 -23.11
CA SER A 321 -18.44 -0.66 -22.56
C SER A 321 -19.69 -1.25 -23.24
N ASP A 322 -19.87 -2.56 -23.10
CA ASP A 322 -21.15 -3.19 -23.47
C ASP A 322 -22.27 -2.59 -22.61
N ARG A 323 -23.41 -2.28 -23.23
CA ARG A 323 -24.60 -1.94 -22.45
C ARG A 323 -25.00 -3.11 -21.55
N PRO A 324 -25.55 -2.84 -20.35
CA PRO A 324 -26.06 -3.90 -19.49
C PRO A 324 -27.09 -4.74 -20.25
N THR A 325 -26.94 -6.07 -20.21
CA THR A 325 -27.93 -6.97 -20.83
C THR A 325 -29.31 -6.80 -20.20
N HIS A 326 -29.36 -6.44 -18.90
CA HIS A 326 -30.58 -6.22 -18.12
C HIS A 326 -30.40 -4.98 -17.22
N GLN A 327 -30.61 -3.79 -17.76
CA GLN A 327 -30.43 -2.51 -17.05
C GLN A 327 -31.29 -2.43 -15.77
N GLU A 328 -32.59 -2.70 -15.87
CA GLU A 328 -33.53 -2.59 -14.75
C GLU A 328 -33.14 -3.54 -13.59
N LEU A 329 -32.64 -4.74 -13.91
CA LEU A 329 -32.17 -5.70 -12.92
C LEU A 329 -30.91 -5.19 -12.20
N LEU A 330 -29.95 -4.61 -12.94
CA LEU A 330 -28.75 -4.03 -12.35
C LEU A 330 -29.10 -2.87 -11.42
N ASP A 331 -30.00 -2.00 -11.85
CA ASP A 331 -30.45 -0.84 -11.07
C ASP A 331 -31.18 -1.29 -9.80
N TRP A 332 -32.10 -2.24 -9.92
CA TRP A 332 -32.82 -2.79 -8.77
C TRP A 332 -31.86 -3.45 -7.76
N LEU A 333 -30.96 -4.32 -8.22
CA LEU A 333 -29.97 -4.95 -7.34
C LEU A 333 -29.03 -3.94 -6.68
N ALA A 334 -28.66 -2.85 -7.38
CA ALA A 334 -27.83 -1.79 -6.82
C ALA A 334 -28.54 -1.04 -5.69
N VAL A 335 -29.83 -0.74 -5.85
CA VAL A 335 -30.67 -0.15 -4.80
C VAL A 335 -30.81 -1.10 -3.61
N GLU A 336 -31.18 -2.36 -3.84
CA GLU A 336 -31.30 -3.39 -2.80
C GLU A 336 -29.98 -3.57 -2.02
N PHE A 337 -28.84 -3.57 -2.73
CA PHE A 337 -27.54 -3.71 -2.09
C PHE A 337 -27.24 -2.54 -1.15
N ARG A 338 -27.48 -1.30 -1.60
CA ARG A 338 -27.32 -0.09 -0.79
C ARG A 338 -28.27 -0.10 0.41
N GLU A 339 -29.56 -0.35 0.20
CA GLU A 339 -30.61 -0.31 1.23
C GLU A 339 -30.49 -1.44 2.26
N SER A 340 -29.88 -2.57 1.89
CA SER A 340 -29.51 -3.61 2.85
C SER A 340 -28.45 -3.17 3.88
N GLY A 341 -27.89 -1.97 3.71
CA GLY A 341 -26.73 -1.45 4.43
C GLY A 341 -25.44 -2.07 3.89
N TRP A 342 -25.32 -2.16 2.56
CA TRP A 342 -24.13 -2.65 1.86
C TRP A 342 -23.67 -4.05 2.29
N LYS A 343 -24.62 -4.93 2.66
CA LYS A 343 -24.34 -6.27 3.16
C LYS A 343 -24.10 -7.23 2.00
N LEU A 344 -22.83 -7.53 1.72
CA LEU A 344 -22.45 -8.41 0.61
C LEU A 344 -23.14 -9.78 0.67
N LYS A 345 -23.23 -10.38 1.87
CA LYS A 345 -23.92 -11.67 2.06
C LYS A 345 -25.43 -11.60 1.80
N ALA A 346 -26.06 -10.45 2.03
CA ALA A 346 -27.48 -10.26 1.74
C ALA A 346 -27.70 -10.23 0.23
N LEU A 347 -26.90 -9.45 -0.51
CA LEU A 347 -26.90 -9.43 -1.98
C LEU A 347 -26.63 -10.82 -2.56
N GLN A 348 -25.59 -11.51 -2.08
CA GLN A 348 -25.28 -12.87 -2.54
C GLN A 348 -26.43 -13.83 -2.26
N LYS A 349 -27.02 -13.80 -1.06
CA LYS A 349 -28.19 -14.64 -0.74
C LYS A 349 -29.36 -14.34 -1.66
N LEU A 350 -29.65 -13.07 -1.95
CA LEU A 350 -30.71 -12.66 -2.87
C LEU A 350 -30.51 -13.27 -4.26
N ILE A 351 -29.30 -13.16 -4.81
CA ILE A 351 -28.96 -13.73 -6.12
C ILE A 351 -29.02 -15.26 -6.10
N LEU A 352 -28.37 -15.91 -5.12
CA LEU A 352 -28.26 -17.37 -5.01
C LEU A 352 -29.60 -18.06 -4.79
N THR A 353 -30.57 -17.36 -4.20
CA THR A 353 -31.93 -17.87 -3.99
C THR A 353 -32.91 -17.49 -5.11
N SER A 354 -32.46 -16.76 -6.14
CA SER A 354 -33.28 -16.46 -7.32
C SER A 354 -33.65 -17.73 -8.09
N LYS A 355 -34.73 -17.66 -8.90
CA LYS A 355 -35.05 -18.73 -9.84
C LYS A 355 -33.95 -18.87 -10.90
N THR A 356 -33.42 -17.73 -11.38
CA THR A 356 -32.39 -17.65 -12.43
C THR A 356 -31.10 -18.38 -12.06
N TYR A 357 -30.59 -18.18 -10.84
CA TYR A 357 -29.37 -18.87 -10.38
C TYR A 357 -29.59 -20.39 -10.19
N ARG A 358 -30.79 -20.79 -9.77
CA ARG A 358 -31.13 -22.20 -9.47
C ARG A 358 -31.57 -23.01 -10.70
N GLN A 359 -31.44 -22.46 -11.91
CA GLN A 359 -31.77 -23.18 -13.14
C GLN A 359 -30.84 -24.38 -13.36
N SER A 360 -31.28 -25.34 -14.18
CA SER A 360 -30.41 -26.42 -14.65
C SER A 360 -29.33 -25.87 -15.58
N SER A 361 -28.15 -26.48 -15.59
CA SER A 361 -27.08 -26.20 -16.57
C SER A 361 -27.21 -27.02 -17.86
N HIS A 362 -28.32 -27.76 -18.02
CA HIS A 362 -28.64 -28.47 -19.25
C HIS A 362 -28.97 -27.48 -20.36
N VAL A 363 -28.40 -27.68 -21.56
CA VAL A 363 -28.55 -26.79 -22.71
C VAL A 363 -28.99 -27.59 -23.93
N THR A 364 -30.10 -27.20 -24.54
CA THR A 364 -30.57 -27.81 -25.80
C THR A 364 -29.93 -27.13 -27.01
N PRO A 365 -29.84 -27.80 -28.19
CA PRO A 365 -29.34 -27.19 -29.42
C PRO A 365 -30.07 -25.89 -29.81
N GLU A 366 -31.38 -25.83 -29.59
CA GLU A 366 -32.22 -24.67 -29.92
C GLU A 366 -31.89 -23.47 -29.01
N GLN A 367 -31.64 -23.71 -27.72
CA GLN A 367 -31.21 -22.66 -26.80
C GLN A 367 -29.85 -22.10 -27.20
N LEU A 368 -28.90 -22.98 -27.54
CA LEU A 368 -27.56 -22.59 -27.96
C LEU A 368 -27.58 -21.82 -29.29
N GLN A 369 -28.46 -22.18 -30.22
CA GLN A 369 -28.60 -21.47 -31.49
C GLN A 369 -29.18 -20.06 -31.30
N LYS A 370 -30.14 -19.88 -30.38
CA LYS A 370 -30.78 -18.58 -30.13
C LYS A 370 -29.91 -17.64 -29.31
N ASP A 371 -29.22 -18.15 -28.30
CA ASP A 371 -28.42 -17.36 -27.37
C ASP A 371 -27.14 -18.12 -26.98
N PRO A 372 -26.14 -18.16 -27.88
CA PRO A 372 -24.92 -18.94 -27.67
C PRO A 372 -24.08 -18.44 -26.48
N GLU A 373 -24.26 -17.17 -26.10
CA GLU A 373 -23.56 -16.55 -24.97
C GLU A 373 -24.35 -16.58 -23.65
N ASN A 374 -25.55 -17.18 -23.66
CA ASN A 374 -26.48 -17.20 -22.52
C ASN A 374 -26.75 -15.79 -21.93
N LYS A 375 -26.84 -14.75 -22.78
CA LYS A 375 -27.14 -13.38 -22.37
C LYS A 375 -28.53 -13.26 -21.73
N LEU A 376 -29.49 -14.06 -22.17
CA LEU A 376 -30.86 -14.11 -21.66
C LEU A 376 -31.02 -15.00 -20.43
N LEU A 377 -29.91 -15.61 -19.96
CA LEU A 377 -29.87 -16.39 -18.72
C LEU A 377 -30.89 -17.54 -18.73
N SER A 378 -30.99 -18.27 -19.84
CA SER A 378 -31.96 -19.36 -20.04
C SER A 378 -31.60 -20.64 -19.29
N HIS A 379 -30.36 -20.76 -18.82
CA HIS A 379 -29.82 -21.91 -18.09
C HIS A 379 -28.69 -21.46 -17.15
N ALA A 380 -28.31 -22.30 -16.20
CA ALA A 380 -27.17 -22.03 -15.32
C ALA A 380 -25.84 -22.19 -16.07
N PRO A 381 -24.88 -21.27 -15.89
CA PRO A 381 -23.58 -21.35 -16.55
C PRO A 381 -22.75 -22.51 -16.00
N ARG A 382 -21.97 -23.14 -16.87
CA ARG A 382 -20.97 -24.14 -16.47
C ARG A 382 -19.67 -23.43 -16.15
N LEU A 383 -19.32 -23.39 -14.86
CA LEU A 383 -18.11 -22.72 -14.39
C LEU A 383 -16.98 -23.73 -14.18
N ARG A 384 -15.79 -23.41 -14.71
CA ARG A 384 -14.57 -24.14 -14.37
C ARG A 384 -14.07 -23.62 -13.03
N LEU A 385 -13.92 -24.52 -12.06
CA LEU A 385 -13.35 -24.16 -10.77
C LEU A 385 -11.86 -23.76 -10.93
N PRO A 386 -11.43 -22.64 -10.35
CA PRO A 386 -10.01 -22.28 -10.28
C PRO A 386 -9.20 -23.38 -9.56
N SER A 387 -7.92 -23.50 -9.90
CA SER A 387 -7.01 -24.51 -9.34
C SER A 387 -7.00 -24.53 -7.80
N MET A 388 -7.04 -23.35 -7.18
CA MET A 388 -7.06 -23.22 -5.71
C MET A 388 -8.35 -23.78 -5.10
N VAL A 389 -9.49 -23.52 -5.73
CA VAL A 389 -10.79 -24.04 -5.26
C VAL A 389 -10.86 -25.56 -5.45
N LEU A 390 -10.35 -26.09 -6.57
CA LEU A 390 -10.26 -27.54 -6.79
C LEU A 390 -9.42 -28.23 -5.69
N ARG A 391 -8.30 -27.62 -5.31
CA ARG A 391 -7.47 -28.11 -4.21
C ARG A 391 -8.21 -28.06 -2.88
N ASP A 392 -8.88 -26.95 -2.57
CA ASP A 392 -9.63 -26.82 -1.32
C ASP A 392 -10.78 -27.81 -1.23
N VAL A 393 -11.47 -28.08 -2.35
CA VAL A 393 -12.49 -29.14 -2.43
C VAL A 393 -11.87 -30.50 -2.15
N ALA A 394 -10.73 -30.84 -2.78
CA ALA A 394 -10.05 -32.11 -2.53
C ALA A 394 -9.59 -32.27 -1.07
N LEU A 395 -9.08 -31.20 -0.45
CA LEU A 395 -8.71 -31.18 0.96
C LEU A 395 -9.94 -31.30 1.87
N ALA A 396 -11.04 -30.62 1.54
CA ALA A 396 -12.26 -30.66 2.32
C ALA A 396 -12.89 -32.06 2.29
N THR A 397 -12.99 -32.68 1.12
CA THR A 397 -13.60 -34.02 0.95
C THR A 397 -12.73 -35.13 1.54
N SER A 398 -11.41 -34.95 1.59
CA SER A 398 -10.48 -35.88 2.25
C SER A 398 -10.32 -35.64 3.77
N GLY A 399 -10.96 -34.60 4.33
CA GLY A 399 -10.83 -34.25 5.75
C GLY A 399 -9.48 -33.63 6.14
N LEU A 400 -8.67 -33.21 5.15
CA LEU A 400 -7.34 -32.64 5.34
C LEU A 400 -7.35 -31.10 5.34
N LEU A 401 -8.50 -30.46 5.09
CA LEU A 401 -8.60 -29.01 5.08
C LEU A 401 -8.37 -28.43 6.48
N ASN A 402 -7.30 -27.67 6.64
CA ASN A 402 -7.06 -26.88 7.84
C ASN A 402 -7.83 -25.55 7.78
N GLY A 403 -8.88 -25.43 8.59
CA GLY A 403 -9.70 -24.21 8.69
C GLY A 403 -9.10 -23.10 9.56
N LYS A 404 -7.90 -23.28 10.14
CA LYS A 404 -7.24 -22.26 10.95
C LYS A 404 -6.84 -21.07 10.07
N ILE A 405 -7.35 -19.90 10.41
CA ILE A 405 -7.01 -18.65 9.72
C ILE A 405 -5.58 -18.23 10.11
N GLY A 406 -4.77 -17.90 9.10
CA GLY A 406 -3.36 -17.51 9.26
C GLY A 406 -2.43 -18.71 9.41
N GLY A 407 -1.19 -18.45 9.86
CA GLY A 407 -0.14 -19.45 9.97
C GLY A 407 0.91 -19.33 8.87
N VAL A 408 1.88 -20.25 8.86
CA VAL A 408 2.93 -20.28 7.85
C VAL A 408 2.35 -20.62 6.47
N PRO A 409 2.88 -20.03 5.38
CA PRO A 409 2.47 -20.41 4.03
C PRO A 409 2.63 -21.93 3.81
N VAL A 410 1.64 -22.55 3.17
CA VAL A 410 1.71 -23.95 2.76
C VAL A 410 2.31 -24.01 1.37
N TYR A 411 3.44 -24.69 1.24
CA TYR A 411 4.03 -24.97 -0.06
C TYR A 411 3.36 -26.22 -0.66
N PRO A 412 2.73 -26.14 -1.85
CA PRO A 412 2.20 -27.32 -2.51
C PRO A 412 3.34 -28.28 -2.86
N TYR A 413 3.02 -29.57 -2.99
CA TYR A 413 3.96 -30.54 -3.51
C TYR A 413 4.45 -30.09 -4.89
N LEU A 414 5.77 -29.98 -5.03
CA LEU A 414 6.46 -29.75 -6.28
C LEU A 414 7.08 -31.10 -6.67
N PRO A 415 6.80 -31.63 -7.88
CA PRO A 415 7.49 -32.84 -8.36
C PRO A 415 9.00 -32.59 -8.44
N ASP A 416 9.78 -33.66 -8.52
CA ASP A 416 11.23 -33.54 -8.67
C ASP A 416 11.60 -32.77 -9.95
N SER A 417 12.59 -31.89 -9.85
CA SER A 417 13.13 -31.09 -10.97
C SER A 417 12.10 -30.31 -11.82
N PRO A 418 11.16 -29.54 -11.23
CA PRO A 418 10.15 -28.81 -12.03
C PRO A 418 10.76 -27.63 -12.79
N TRP A 419 12.00 -27.27 -12.47
CA TRP A 419 12.75 -26.16 -13.03
C TRP A 419 13.78 -26.58 -14.08
N GLU A 420 14.03 -27.88 -14.29
CA GLU A 420 15.02 -28.36 -15.27
C GLU A 420 14.71 -27.87 -16.69
N SER A 421 13.43 -27.83 -17.07
CA SER A 421 12.99 -27.32 -18.38
C SER A 421 13.07 -25.79 -18.52
N LEU A 422 13.18 -25.06 -17.41
CA LEU A 422 13.25 -23.60 -17.36
C LEU A 422 14.68 -23.09 -17.07
N ALA A 423 15.58 -23.99 -16.67
CA ALA A 423 16.97 -23.65 -16.44
C ALA A 423 17.62 -23.35 -17.80
N ILE A 424 17.92 -22.07 -18.04
CA ILE A 424 18.90 -21.69 -19.06
C ILE A 424 20.24 -22.22 -18.55
N THR A 425 20.63 -23.42 -18.98
CA THR A 425 21.97 -23.93 -18.73
C THR A 425 22.94 -22.99 -19.44
N LYS A 426 23.89 -22.41 -18.70
CA LYS A 426 25.02 -21.68 -19.28
C LYS A 426 25.97 -22.68 -19.92
N GLU A 427 25.51 -23.45 -20.90
CA GLU A 427 26.40 -24.15 -21.81
C GLU A 427 26.89 -23.11 -22.81
N ARG A 428 27.99 -22.44 -22.46
CA ARG A 428 28.81 -21.79 -23.46
C ARG A 428 29.49 -22.91 -24.24
N PRO A 429 29.34 -23.00 -25.58
CA PRO A 429 30.17 -23.89 -26.36
C PRO A 429 31.62 -23.48 -26.11
N ASN A 430 32.44 -24.40 -25.60
CA ASN A 430 33.87 -24.23 -25.60
C ASN A 430 34.32 -24.34 -27.06
N THR A 431 34.47 -23.20 -27.74
CA THR A 431 35.22 -23.08 -29.00
C THR A 431 36.60 -22.54 -28.72
#